data_AF-N4TQ99-F1
#
_entry.id   AF-N4TQ99-F1
#
_cell.length_a   1.000
_cell.length_b   1.000
_cell.length_c   1.000
_cell.angle_alpha   90.00
_cell.angle_beta   90.00
_cell.angle_gamma   90.00
#
_symmetry.space_group_name_H-M   'P 1'
#
loop_
_entity.id
_entity.type
_entity.pdbx_description
1 polymer ?
#
loop_
_entity_poly.entity_id
_entity_poly.type
_entity_poly.pdbx_seq_one_letter_code
_entity_poly.pdbx_strand_id
1 'polypeptide(L)'
;MAAAAVQTYTPASYDHRAVDAMTDVDVAAQRLQELNGLDHMKSCIRDVFMKHGVDKVFGVGLLHRHYDVAPNEKIIELGPVSSPWVVGDDEVVTGGSVLPHTWRVFDGELKPTEFKFVPERDLSNVDRPVFPAAFVKELIGVLQETGLDEVLGVSLHEAGDPDNETMEVTYGRSSIVIPSTGLIGSKVIGPQGFDAFQAAWTFSKKEGEDVVAHHGICAAKASDGVNSRHGICAAKSAEDGLKAHHGICAAKASDDGLKAHHGICAAKASADGVTSCHGICAAKAADDGMTARHGICAAKADDGFMARHGICAAKASEDGINARHGICAAKAADEGMTARHGICAAKAAEDGVKAHHGICAARTAEDGIKAKHGICAAKAADECMTARHGICAARLANGDGIKV
;
A
#
# COMPACT_ATOMS: atom_id res chain seq x y z
N MET A 1 22.93 23.63 -2.97
CA MET A 1 22.77 22.31 -2.34
C MET A 1 23.53 21.32 -3.20
N ALA A 2 24.72 20.89 -2.79
CA ALA A 2 25.40 19.80 -3.49
C ALA A 2 24.56 18.54 -3.35
N ALA A 3 24.28 17.83 -4.45
CA ALA A 3 23.64 16.53 -4.39
C ALA A 3 24.52 15.62 -3.53
N ALA A 4 23.98 15.08 -2.44
CA ALA A 4 24.70 14.10 -1.64
C ALA A 4 25.06 12.92 -2.55
N ALA A 5 26.34 12.53 -2.57
CA ALA A 5 26.78 11.39 -3.34
C ALA A 5 26.03 10.14 -2.86
N VAL A 6 25.39 9.42 -3.79
CA VAL A 6 24.72 8.15 -3.48
C VAL A 6 25.81 7.17 -3.06
N GLN A 7 25.73 6.69 -1.82
CA GLN A 7 26.65 5.66 -1.33
C GLN A 7 26.41 4.36 -2.13
N THR A 8 27.46 3.81 -2.70
CA THR A 8 27.41 2.57 -3.48
C THR A 8 27.73 1.37 -2.60
N TYR A 9 27.06 0.25 -2.87
CA TYR A 9 27.33 -1.06 -2.29
C TYR A 9 28.08 -1.92 -3.31
N THR A 10 29.03 -2.72 -2.82
CA THR A 10 29.77 -3.68 -3.64
C THR A 10 29.34 -5.08 -3.22
N PRO A 11 28.74 -5.88 -4.13
CA PRO A 11 28.45 -7.28 -3.86
C PRO A 11 29.68 -8.06 -3.41
N ALA A 12 29.46 -9.06 -2.56
CA ALA A 12 30.52 -9.93 -2.08
C ALA A 12 31.02 -10.85 -3.20
N SER A 13 32.23 -11.40 -3.04
CA SER A 13 32.80 -12.37 -3.96
C SER A 13 31.94 -13.64 -4.06
N TYR A 14 32.07 -14.34 -5.18
CA TYR A 14 31.42 -15.63 -5.42
C TYR A 14 31.74 -16.64 -4.31
N ASP A 15 30.73 -17.41 -3.93
CA ASP A 15 30.86 -18.53 -2.99
C ASP A 15 29.93 -19.66 -3.47
N HIS A 16 30.50 -20.79 -3.87
CA HIS A 16 29.75 -21.95 -4.37
C HIS A 16 28.65 -22.41 -3.38
N ARG A 17 28.86 -22.22 -2.07
CA ARG A 17 27.88 -22.59 -1.04
C ARG A 17 26.57 -21.80 -1.16
N ALA A 18 26.64 -20.59 -1.71
CA ALA A 18 25.46 -19.79 -2.00
C ALA A 18 24.61 -20.44 -3.10
N VAL A 19 25.22 -21.17 -4.04
CA VAL A 19 24.51 -21.93 -5.07
C VAL A 19 24.03 -23.28 -4.52
N ASP A 20 24.88 -24.00 -3.78
CA ASP A 20 24.55 -25.29 -3.19
C ASP A 20 23.35 -25.23 -2.22
N ALA A 21 23.17 -24.09 -1.55
CA ALA A 21 22.05 -23.85 -0.65
C ALA A 21 20.72 -23.58 -1.37
N MET A 22 20.70 -23.47 -2.70
CA MET A 22 19.44 -23.32 -3.45
C MET A 22 18.70 -24.65 -3.58
N THR A 23 17.38 -24.58 -3.67
CA THR A 23 16.53 -25.77 -3.86
C THR A 23 16.25 -26.03 -5.33
N ASP A 24 15.67 -27.18 -5.61
CA ASP A 24 15.08 -27.47 -6.92
C ASP A 24 13.93 -26.49 -7.23
N VAL A 25 13.65 -26.27 -8.53
CA VAL A 25 12.66 -25.32 -9.03
C VAL A 25 11.26 -25.60 -8.50
N ASP A 26 10.86 -26.87 -8.35
CA ASP A 26 9.53 -27.24 -7.84
C ASP A 26 9.36 -26.77 -6.38
N VAL A 27 10.40 -26.98 -5.57
CA VAL A 27 10.42 -26.59 -4.16
C VAL A 27 10.48 -25.07 -4.01
N ALA A 28 11.25 -24.40 -4.87
CA ALA A 28 11.34 -22.94 -4.89
C ALA A 28 9.98 -22.32 -5.25
N ALA A 29 9.31 -22.84 -6.28
CA ALA A 29 7.99 -22.39 -6.71
C ALA A 29 6.92 -22.64 -5.63
N GLN A 30 6.95 -23.79 -4.97
CA GLN A 30 6.06 -24.08 -3.85
C GLN A 30 6.28 -23.10 -2.70
N ARG A 31 7.54 -22.85 -2.30
CA ARG A 31 7.86 -21.87 -1.24
C ARG A 31 7.41 -20.46 -1.62
N LEU A 32 7.61 -20.05 -2.88
CA LEU A 32 7.13 -18.77 -3.38
C LEU A 32 5.61 -18.64 -3.19
N GLN A 33 4.85 -19.71 -3.44
CA GLN A 33 3.41 -19.72 -3.24
C GLN A 33 3.03 -19.67 -1.75
N GLU A 34 3.64 -20.51 -0.92
CA GLU A 34 3.37 -20.60 0.52
C GLU A 34 3.65 -19.27 1.25
N LEU A 35 4.65 -18.53 0.78
CA LEU A 35 5.05 -17.23 1.31
C LEU A 35 4.34 -16.05 0.64
N ASN A 36 3.31 -16.28 -0.18
CA ASN A 36 2.61 -15.23 -0.94
C ASN A 36 3.55 -14.33 -1.76
N GLY A 37 4.62 -14.90 -2.31
CA GLY A 37 5.70 -14.16 -2.95
C GLY A 37 5.26 -13.29 -4.14
N LEU A 38 4.27 -13.73 -4.92
CA LEU A 38 3.70 -12.91 -6.01
C LEU A 38 3.03 -11.64 -5.48
N ASP A 39 2.37 -11.69 -4.32
CA ASP A 39 1.73 -10.52 -3.73
C ASP A 39 2.77 -9.57 -3.14
N HIS A 40 3.85 -10.09 -2.56
CA HIS A 40 5.01 -9.29 -2.15
C HIS A 40 5.74 -8.64 -3.32
N MET A 41 5.88 -9.35 -4.45
CA MET A 41 6.42 -8.80 -5.70
C MET A 41 5.53 -7.71 -6.28
N LYS A 42 4.21 -7.80 -6.15
CA LYS A 42 3.29 -6.71 -6.57
C LYS A 42 3.27 -5.53 -5.61
N SER A 43 3.91 -5.64 -4.45
CA SER A 43 3.85 -4.64 -3.39
C SER A 43 5.22 -4.30 -2.81
N CYS A 44 5.54 -4.74 -1.59
CA CYS A 44 6.72 -4.27 -0.85
C CYS A 44 8.03 -4.44 -1.61
N ILE A 45 8.21 -5.53 -2.38
CA ILE A 45 9.43 -5.73 -3.18
C ILE A 45 9.46 -4.76 -4.35
N ARG A 46 8.37 -4.62 -5.11
CA ARG A 46 8.25 -3.61 -6.19
C ARG A 46 8.50 -2.20 -5.67
N ASP A 47 7.96 -1.87 -4.51
CA ASP A 47 8.08 -0.54 -3.91
C ASP A 47 9.55 -0.18 -3.63
N VAL A 48 10.37 -1.15 -3.19
CA VAL A 48 11.81 -0.94 -3.01
C VAL A 48 12.48 -0.61 -4.35
N PHE A 49 12.19 -1.34 -5.42
CA PHE A 49 12.78 -1.08 -6.74
C PHE A 49 12.39 0.31 -7.27
N MET A 50 11.11 0.67 -7.15
CA MET A 50 10.57 1.96 -7.58
C MET A 50 11.12 3.13 -6.76
N LYS A 51 11.22 2.96 -5.44
CA LYS A 51 11.75 3.97 -4.50
C LYS A 51 13.19 4.34 -4.81
N HIS A 52 14.01 3.35 -5.16
CA HIS A 52 15.43 3.54 -5.46
C HIS A 52 15.72 3.79 -6.94
N GLY A 53 14.69 3.76 -7.80
CA GLY A 53 14.80 4.03 -9.24
C GLY A 53 15.67 3.02 -9.99
N VAL A 54 15.63 1.76 -9.54
CA VAL A 54 16.43 0.67 -10.10
C VAL A 54 15.60 -0.33 -10.93
N ASP A 55 14.31 -0.03 -11.13
CA ASP A 55 13.33 -0.82 -11.89
C ASP A 55 13.72 -1.07 -13.35
N LYS A 56 14.57 -0.23 -13.92
CA LYS A 56 15.10 -0.39 -15.29
C LYS A 56 16.43 -1.14 -15.36
N VAL A 57 17.07 -1.37 -14.22
CA VAL A 57 18.41 -1.98 -14.13
C VAL A 57 18.31 -3.40 -13.59
N PHE A 58 17.42 -3.63 -12.63
CA PHE A 58 17.28 -4.90 -11.95
C PHE A 58 15.86 -5.47 -12.09
N GLY A 59 15.79 -6.79 -12.20
CA GLY A 59 14.60 -7.60 -12.00
C GLY A 59 14.72 -8.50 -10.77
N VAL A 60 13.70 -9.31 -10.53
CA VAL A 60 13.66 -10.33 -9.49
C VAL A 60 13.60 -11.71 -10.15
N GLY A 61 14.43 -12.63 -9.69
CA GLY A 61 14.47 -14.02 -10.14
C GLY A 61 14.06 -14.99 -9.05
N LEU A 62 13.44 -16.11 -9.42
CA LEU A 62 13.22 -17.26 -8.55
C LEU A 62 14.54 -18.01 -8.41
N LEU A 63 15.08 -18.09 -7.20
CA LEU A 63 16.32 -18.81 -6.93
C LEU A 63 16.06 -20.31 -6.95
N HIS A 64 16.73 -21.00 -7.86
CA HIS A 64 16.68 -22.44 -7.95
C HIS A 64 17.98 -22.97 -8.57
N ARG A 65 18.23 -24.26 -8.41
CA ARG A 65 19.35 -24.95 -9.06
C ARG A 65 18.85 -26.08 -9.93
N HIS A 66 19.50 -26.22 -11.09
CA HIS A 66 19.22 -27.30 -12.06
C HIS A 66 20.14 -28.51 -11.89
N TYR A 67 21.31 -28.31 -11.30
CA TYR A 67 22.35 -29.32 -11.12
C TYR A 67 23.35 -28.88 -10.03
N ASP A 68 24.16 -29.81 -9.55
CA ASP A 68 25.24 -29.53 -8.60
C ASP A 68 26.39 -28.77 -9.30
N VAL A 69 27.04 -27.86 -8.56
CA VAL A 69 28.16 -27.03 -9.03
C VAL A 69 29.38 -27.31 -8.15
N ALA A 70 30.53 -27.61 -8.77
CA ALA A 70 31.76 -27.84 -8.02
C ALA A 70 32.32 -26.51 -7.45
N PRO A 71 33.16 -26.54 -6.40
CA PRO A 71 33.68 -25.32 -5.77
C PRO A 71 34.44 -24.35 -6.70
N ASN A 72 34.98 -24.86 -7.81
CA ASN A 72 35.73 -24.10 -8.82
C ASN A 72 34.91 -23.84 -10.09
N GLU A 73 33.62 -24.16 -10.09
CA GLU A 73 32.71 -23.91 -11.19
C GLU A 73 31.83 -22.68 -10.90
N LYS A 74 31.44 -21.98 -11.96
CA LYS A 74 30.42 -20.92 -11.94
C LYS A 74 29.38 -21.24 -13.00
N ILE A 75 28.11 -20.90 -12.76
CA ILE A 75 27.05 -21.03 -13.76
C ILE A 75 27.19 -19.86 -14.74
N ILE A 76 27.50 -20.19 -16.01
CA ILE A 76 27.74 -19.20 -17.06
C ILE A 76 26.63 -19.27 -18.11
N GLU A 77 25.98 -18.13 -18.34
CA GLU A 77 25.05 -17.84 -19.42
C GLU A 77 25.82 -17.43 -20.69
N LEU A 78 25.62 -18.17 -21.77
CA LEU A 78 26.08 -17.85 -23.12
C LEU A 78 24.90 -17.95 -24.09
N GLY A 79 24.31 -16.80 -24.40
CA GLY A 79 23.07 -16.76 -25.17
C GLY A 79 21.94 -17.43 -24.38
N PRO A 80 21.18 -18.37 -24.95
CA PRO A 80 20.09 -19.04 -24.25
C PRO A 80 20.54 -20.20 -23.35
N VAL A 81 21.85 -20.50 -23.26
CA VAL A 81 22.35 -21.69 -22.56
C VAL A 81 23.10 -21.29 -21.29
N SER A 82 22.72 -21.88 -20.16
CA SER A 82 23.41 -21.78 -18.87
C SER A 82 24.08 -23.10 -18.53
N SER A 83 25.39 -23.09 -18.28
CA SER A 83 26.18 -24.30 -17.99
C SER A 83 27.31 -24.03 -17.00
N PRO A 84 27.75 -25.02 -16.19
CA PRO A 84 28.82 -24.83 -15.22
C PRO A 84 30.18 -24.84 -15.93
N TRP A 85 30.96 -23.77 -15.76
CA TRP A 85 32.30 -23.66 -16.31
C TRP A 85 33.32 -23.59 -15.18
N VAL A 86 34.48 -24.22 -15.37
CA VAL A 86 35.63 -24.00 -14.49
C VAL A 86 36.21 -22.63 -14.77
N VAL A 87 36.09 -21.71 -13.82
CA VAL A 87 36.55 -20.32 -13.96
C VAL A 87 37.45 -19.99 -12.78
N GLY A 88 38.61 -19.40 -13.07
CA GLY A 88 39.52 -18.91 -12.03
C GLY A 88 39.02 -17.63 -11.36
N ASP A 89 39.76 -17.16 -10.35
CA ASP A 89 39.37 -16.00 -9.54
C ASP A 89 39.30 -14.69 -10.35
N ASP A 90 40.06 -14.57 -11.44
CA ASP A 90 40.17 -13.35 -12.24
C ASP A 90 38.99 -13.14 -13.21
N GLU A 91 38.05 -14.08 -13.28
CA GLU A 91 36.83 -14.02 -14.13
C GLU A 91 37.11 -13.90 -15.64
N VAL A 92 38.37 -14.07 -16.06
CA VAL A 92 38.80 -14.12 -17.46
C VAL A 92 38.73 -15.55 -17.96
N VAL A 93 38.16 -15.71 -19.16
CA VAL A 93 38.05 -17.00 -19.85
C VAL A 93 38.50 -16.85 -21.30
N THR A 94 38.60 -17.95 -22.04
CA THR A 94 39.01 -17.88 -23.45
C THR A 94 37.99 -17.07 -24.26
N GLY A 95 38.45 -15.97 -24.86
CA GLY A 95 37.64 -15.12 -25.73
C GLY A 95 36.86 -14.00 -25.04
N GLY A 96 36.99 -13.83 -23.72
CA GLY A 96 36.31 -12.75 -23.00
C GLY A 96 36.37 -12.88 -21.48
N SER A 97 35.37 -12.34 -20.79
CA SER A 97 35.23 -12.44 -19.33
C SER A 97 33.82 -12.89 -18.94
N VAL A 98 33.66 -13.41 -17.73
CA VAL A 98 32.35 -13.69 -17.15
C VAL A 98 32.02 -12.62 -16.12
N LEU A 99 30.83 -12.04 -16.18
CA LEU A 99 30.42 -10.97 -15.26
C LEU A 99 29.18 -11.41 -14.48
N PRO A 100 29.08 -11.07 -13.18
CA PRO A 100 27.88 -11.34 -12.39
C PRO A 100 26.59 -10.85 -13.05
N HIS A 101 25.56 -11.70 -13.05
CA HIS A 101 24.26 -11.43 -13.65
C HIS A 101 23.09 -11.57 -12.67
N THR A 102 23.14 -12.61 -11.82
CA THR A 102 22.16 -12.86 -10.75
C THR A 102 22.84 -12.90 -9.39
N TRP A 103 22.20 -12.35 -8.37
CA TRP A 103 22.63 -12.34 -6.98
C TRP A 103 21.54 -12.83 -6.04
N ARG A 104 21.94 -13.52 -4.98
CA ARG A 104 21.08 -13.86 -3.85
C ARG A 104 21.55 -13.21 -2.57
N VAL A 105 20.67 -13.14 -1.58
CA VAL A 105 21.06 -12.90 -0.19
C VAL A 105 21.65 -14.20 0.37
N PHE A 106 22.85 -14.11 0.93
CA PHE A 106 23.50 -15.23 1.63
C PHE A 106 24.45 -14.66 2.69
N ASP A 107 24.32 -15.15 3.93
CA ASP A 107 25.03 -14.60 5.10
C ASP A 107 24.86 -13.07 5.27
N GLY A 108 23.70 -12.54 4.87
CA GLY A 108 23.37 -11.11 4.97
C GLY A 108 24.01 -10.22 3.91
N GLU A 109 24.68 -10.79 2.91
CA GLU A 109 25.29 -10.07 1.79
C GLU A 109 24.69 -10.52 0.45
N LEU A 110 24.74 -9.63 -0.56
CA LEU A 110 24.50 -10.07 -1.94
C LEU A 110 25.72 -10.82 -2.47
N LYS A 111 25.52 -12.09 -2.81
CA LYS A 111 26.53 -12.95 -3.46
C LYS A 111 26.06 -13.33 -4.86
N PRO A 112 26.95 -13.26 -5.88
CA PRO A 112 26.59 -13.66 -7.23
C PRO A 112 26.39 -15.17 -7.30
N THR A 113 25.42 -15.60 -8.10
CA THR A 113 25.08 -17.02 -8.31
C THR A 113 25.20 -17.43 -9.77
N GLU A 114 24.87 -16.52 -10.68
CA GLU A 114 24.94 -16.73 -12.13
C GLU A 114 25.71 -15.58 -12.78
N PHE A 115 26.40 -15.91 -13.86
CA PHE A 115 27.29 -15.00 -14.57
C PHE A 115 26.99 -15.05 -16.06
N LYS A 116 27.20 -13.94 -16.75
CA LYS A 116 27.06 -13.84 -18.20
C LYS A 116 28.44 -13.75 -18.86
N PHE A 117 28.65 -14.54 -19.91
CA PHE A 117 29.84 -14.40 -20.73
C PHE A 117 29.75 -13.13 -21.59
N VAL A 118 30.82 -12.35 -21.56
CA VAL A 118 30.99 -11.14 -22.36
C VAL A 118 32.23 -11.30 -23.25
N PRO A 119 32.07 -11.26 -24.59
CA PRO A 119 33.20 -11.30 -25.51
C PRO A 119 34.17 -10.14 -25.30
N GLU A 120 35.47 -10.37 -25.51
CA GLU A 120 36.53 -9.38 -25.33
C GLU A 120 36.22 -8.03 -26.04
N ARG A 121 35.69 -8.11 -27.26
CA ARG A 121 35.33 -6.95 -28.10
C ARG A 121 34.23 -6.07 -27.50
N ASP A 122 33.43 -6.60 -26.57
CA ASP A 122 32.25 -5.95 -26.02
C ASP A 122 32.53 -5.43 -24.60
N LEU A 123 33.61 -5.88 -23.93
CA LEU A 123 33.95 -5.54 -22.54
C LEU A 123 34.05 -4.05 -22.25
N SER A 124 34.53 -3.24 -23.19
CA SER A 124 34.67 -1.80 -23.01
C SER A 124 33.33 -1.06 -22.96
N ASN A 125 32.26 -1.69 -23.47
CA ASN A 125 30.94 -1.10 -23.63
C ASN A 125 29.92 -1.71 -22.67
N VAL A 126 30.32 -2.63 -21.79
CA VAL A 126 29.41 -3.21 -20.81
C VAL A 126 29.18 -2.22 -19.67
N ASP A 127 27.93 -1.82 -19.53
CA ASP A 127 27.46 -1.11 -18.35
C ASP A 127 27.51 -2.03 -17.14
N ARG A 128 28.30 -1.65 -16.14
CA ARG A 128 28.34 -2.36 -14.86
C ARG A 128 27.25 -1.82 -13.94
N PRO A 129 26.41 -2.67 -13.36
CA PRO A 129 25.34 -2.22 -12.49
C PRO A 129 25.90 -1.52 -11.25
N VAL A 130 25.31 -0.39 -10.90
CA VAL A 130 25.59 0.31 -9.65
C VAL A 130 24.51 -0.11 -8.65
N PHE A 131 24.93 -0.60 -7.49
CA PHE A 131 24.03 -0.94 -6.39
C PHE A 131 23.99 0.23 -5.39
N PRO A 132 22.89 0.98 -5.28
CA PRO A 132 22.75 1.95 -4.18
C PRO A 132 22.76 1.22 -2.83
N ALA A 133 23.57 1.67 -1.87
CA ALA A 133 23.66 1.02 -0.56
C ALA A 133 22.34 1.04 0.20
N ALA A 134 21.55 2.10 0.03
CA ALA A 134 20.21 2.20 0.59
C ALA A 134 19.24 1.16 -0.02
N PHE A 135 19.35 0.91 -1.34
CA PHE A 135 18.56 -0.10 -2.03
C PHE A 135 18.88 -1.50 -1.49
N VAL A 136 20.16 -1.88 -1.46
CA VAL A 136 20.58 -3.22 -1.04
C VAL A 136 20.16 -3.48 0.40
N LYS A 137 20.36 -2.52 1.30
CA LYS A 137 19.97 -2.66 2.71
C LYS A 137 18.46 -2.89 2.86
N GLU A 138 17.65 -2.11 2.14
CA GLU A 138 16.20 -2.21 2.22
C GLU A 138 15.67 -3.48 1.58
N LEU A 139 16.22 -3.88 0.43
CA LEU A 139 15.90 -5.13 -0.24
C LEU A 139 16.17 -6.35 0.66
N ILE A 140 17.37 -6.45 1.24
CA ILE A 140 17.73 -7.54 2.16
C ILE A 140 16.75 -7.58 3.33
N GLY A 141 16.44 -6.43 3.91
CA GLY A 141 15.46 -6.33 5.00
C GLY A 141 14.08 -6.87 4.59
N VAL A 142 13.55 -6.44 3.44
CA VAL A 142 12.23 -6.89 2.95
C VAL A 142 12.22 -8.39 2.64
N LEU A 143 13.27 -8.91 2.01
CA LEU A 143 13.36 -10.34 1.71
C LEU A 143 13.41 -11.18 2.99
N GLN A 144 14.19 -10.76 3.98
CA GLN A 144 14.28 -11.46 5.28
C GLN A 144 12.98 -11.35 6.09
N GLU A 145 12.33 -10.18 6.11
CA GLU A 145 11.05 -9.98 6.81
C GLU A 145 9.92 -10.81 6.21
N THR A 146 9.95 -11.06 4.90
CA THR A 146 8.97 -11.90 4.19
C THR A 146 9.35 -13.38 4.13
N GLY A 147 10.58 -13.74 4.55
CA GLY A 147 11.13 -15.10 4.42
C GLY A 147 11.46 -15.50 2.99
N LEU A 148 11.53 -14.55 2.06
CA LEU A 148 11.79 -14.76 0.63
C LEU A 148 13.28 -14.65 0.27
N ASP A 149 14.17 -14.43 1.23
CA ASP A 149 15.63 -14.29 1.02
C ASP A 149 16.32 -15.59 0.55
N GLU A 150 15.71 -16.74 0.79
CA GLU A 150 16.12 -18.03 0.21
C GLU A 150 15.41 -18.37 -1.11
N VAL A 151 14.39 -17.60 -1.49
CA VAL A 151 13.48 -17.90 -2.62
C VAL A 151 13.69 -16.94 -3.79
N LEU A 152 14.00 -15.68 -3.51
CA LEU A 152 14.10 -14.63 -4.51
C LEU A 152 15.51 -14.01 -4.55
N GLY A 153 15.97 -13.77 -5.77
CA GLY A 153 17.22 -13.09 -6.08
C GLY A 153 16.98 -11.82 -6.88
N VAL A 154 18.06 -11.09 -7.12
CA VAL A 154 18.08 -9.93 -8.01
C VAL A 154 18.90 -10.30 -9.23
N SER A 155 18.38 -9.98 -10.42
CA SER A 155 19.10 -10.20 -11.67
C SER A 155 19.17 -8.90 -12.46
N LEU A 156 20.15 -8.78 -13.35
CA LEU A 156 20.16 -7.67 -14.29
C LEU A 156 18.94 -7.77 -15.22
N HIS A 157 18.31 -6.63 -15.42
CA HIS A 157 17.20 -6.54 -16.35
C HIS A 157 17.76 -6.52 -17.77
N GLU A 158 17.44 -7.56 -18.53
CA GLU A 158 17.62 -7.54 -19.98
C GLU A 158 16.31 -7.06 -20.60
N ALA A 159 16.36 -5.98 -21.37
CA ALA A 159 15.21 -5.47 -22.10
C ALA A 159 14.79 -6.48 -23.18
N GLY A 160 13.95 -7.44 -22.80
CA GLY A 160 13.30 -8.38 -23.70
C GLY A 160 12.01 -7.80 -24.28
N ASP A 161 11.56 -8.38 -25.39
CA ASP A 161 10.21 -8.15 -25.90
C ASP A 161 9.21 -8.68 -24.83
N PRO A 162 8.38 -7.81 -24.22
CA PRO A 162 7.43 -8.21 -23.18
C PRO A 162 6.40 -9.23 -23.68
N ASP A 163 6.24 -9.37 -25.01
CA ASP A 163 5.33 -10.34 -25.63
C ASP A 163 5.99 -11.71 -25.88
N ASN A 164 7.31 -11.83 -25.63
CA ASN A 164 8.07 -13.05 -25.92
C ASN A 164 8.35 -13.84 -24.63
N GLU A 165 7.34 -14.58 -24.19
CA GLU A 165 7.42 -15.46 -23.03
C GLU A 165 8.47 -16.57 -23.27
N THR A 166 9.30 -16.85 -22.28
CA THR A 166 10.34 -17.89 -22.34
C THR A 166 10.18 -18.90 -21.21
N MET A 167 10.70 -20.10 -21.44
CA MET A 167 10.69 -21.22 -20.50
C MET A 167 12.09 -21.82 -20.45
N GLU A 168 12.51 -22.26 -19.26
CA GLU A 168 13.80 -22.89 -19.05
C GLU A 168 13.67 -24.41 -19.02
N VAL A 169 14.56 -25.13 -19.70
CA VAL A 169 14.60 -26.60 -19.76
C VAL A 169 16.02 -27.11 -19.56
N THR A 170 16.18 -28.09 -18.68
CA THR A 170 17.49 -28.67 -18.35
C THR A 170 17.73 -30.02 -19.01
N TYR A 171 18.87 -30.15 -19.71
CA TYR A 171 19.40 -31.39 -20.25
C TYR A 171 20.80 -31.65 -19.68
N GLY A 172 20.92 -32.64 -18.79
CA GLY A 172 22.18 -32.93 -18.10
C GLY A 172 22.62 -31.75 -17.23
N ARG A 173 23.81 -31.19 -17.51
CA ARG A 173 24.35 -29.99 -16.82
C ARG A 173 24.22 -28.72 -17.67
N SER A 174 23.25 -28.68 -18.58
CA SER A 174 22.95 -27.52 -19.41
C SER A 174 21.50 -27.14 -19.24
N SER A 175 21.26 -25.92 -18.81
CA SER A 175 19.93 -25.31 -18.81
C SER A 175 19.77 -24.43 -20.05
N ILE A 176 18.59 -24.44 -20.65
CA ILE A 176 18.33 -23.77 -21.93
C ILE A 176 17.03 -22.99 -21.85
N VAL A 177 17.10 -21.68 -22.10
CA VAL A 177 15.95 -20.79 -22.25
C VAL A 177 15.42 -20.92 -23.69
N ILE A 178 14.16 -21.34 -23.82
CA ILE A 178 13.45 -21.50 -25.09
C ILE A 178 12.17 -20.67 -25.11
N PRO A 179 11.65 -20.26 -26.28
CA PRO A 179 10.35 -19.59 -26.36
C PRO A 179 9.22 -20.48 -25.82
N SER A 180 8.30 -19.89 -25.06
CA SER A 180 7.09 -20.56 -24.57
C SER A 180 6.12 -20.86 -25.72
N THR A 181 5.41 -21.98 -25.63
CA THR A 181 4.40 -22.39 -26.64
C THR A 181 2.96 -21.98 -26.30
N GLY A 182 2.71 -21.22 -25.22
CA GLY A 182 1.36 -20.69 -24.92
C GLY A 182 1.09 -20.27 -23.46
N LEU A 183 0.06 -19.43 -23.33
CA LEU A 183 -0.39 -18.57 -22.22
C LEU A 183 -0.25 -19.11 -20.78
N ILE A 184 0.28 -18.24 -19.92
CA ILE A 184 0.39 -18.37 -18.46
C ILE A 184 -1.00 -18.54 -17.79
N GLY A 185 -1.10 -19.54 -16.90
CA GLY A 185 -2.29 -19.85 -16.08
C GLY A 185 -2.65 -21.33 -16.07
N SER A 186 -2.09 -22.11 -17.00
CA SER A 186 -2.29 -23.55 -17.12
C SER A 186 -0.94 -24.24 -17.19
N LYS A 187 -0.81 -25.34 -16.43
CA LYS A 187 0.30 -26.28 -16.48
C LYS A 187 0.68 -26.61 -17.94
N VAL A 188 1.83 -26.14 -18.42
CA VAL A 188 2.33 -26.50 -19.76
C VAL A 188 2.95 -27.88 -19.65
N ILE A 189 2.15 -28.93 -19.82
CA ILE A 189 2.65 -30.31 -19.86
C ILE A 189 3.29 -30.53 -21.24
N GLY A 190 4.61 -30.42 -21.30
CA GLY A 190 5.34 -30.86 -22.49
C GLY A 190 5.09 -32.36 -22.76
N PRO A 191 5.36 -32.89 -23.97
CA PRO A 191 5.18 -34.31 -24.30
C PRO A 191 6.00 -35.28 -23.42
N GLN A 192 6.90 -34.77 -22.59
CA GLN A 192 7.72 -35.49 -21.62
C GLN A 192 7.31 -35.26 -20.14
N GLY A 193 6.28 -34.46 -19.87
CA GLY A 193 5.72 -34.27 -18.52
C GLY A 193 6.39 -33.18 -17.66
N PHE A 194 7.09 -32.21 -18.25
CA PHE A 194 7.71 -31.11 -17.50
C PHE A 194 6.68 -30.05 -17.08
N ASP A 195 6.89 -29.45 -15.91
CA ASP A 195 6.10 -28.34 -15.38
C ASP A 195 6.88 -27.03 -15.65
N ALA A 196 6.24 -26.06 -16.30
CA ALA A 196 6.84 -24.76 -16.61
C ALA A 196 6.53 -23.75 -15.50
N PHE A 197 7.56 -23.06 -14.99
CA PHE A 197 7.41 -22.04 -13.95
C PHE A 197 7.85 -20.67 -14.46
N GLN A 198 7.11 -19.63 -14.08
CA GLN A 198 7.61 -18.26 -14.22
C GLN A 198 8.71 -18.07 -13.18
N ALA A 199 9.91 -17.70 -13.62
CA ALA A 199 11.10 -17.59 -12.77
C ALA A 199 11.73 -16.19 -12.79
N ALA A 200 11.22 -15.25 -13.57
CA ALA A 200 11.74 -13.89 -13.63
C ALA A 200 10.62 -12.86 -13.74
N TRP A 201 10.81 -11.73 -13.07
CA TRP A 201 9.88 -10.61 -13.03
C TRP A 201 10.62 -9.29 -13.11
N THR A 202 9.99 -8.32 -13.78
CA THR A 202 10.43 -6.93 -13.84
C THR A 202 9.31 -6.04 -13.34
N PHE A 203 9.67 -4.82 -12.93
CA PHE A 203 8.70 -3.88 -12.41
C PHE A 203 8.53 -2.72 -13.37
N SER A 204 7.28 -2.46 -13.78
CA SER A 204 6.92 -1.27 -14.54
C SER A 204 6.03 -0.35 -13.71
N LYS A 205 6.12 0.95 -14.03
CA LYS A 205 5.09 1.91 -13.62
C LYS A 205 3.87 1.67 -14.51
N LYS A 206 2.73 1.32 -13.91
CA LYS A 206 1.45 1.43 -14.62
C LYS A 206 1.09 2.92 -14.70
N GLU A 207 0.63 3.38 -15.84
CA GLU A 207 -0.02 4.70 -15.94
C GLU A 207 -1.28 4.70 -15.07
N GLY A 208 -1.38 5.66 -14.13
CA GLY A 208 -2.61 5.93 -13.38
C GLY A 208 -2.96 4.96 -12.24
N GLU A 209 -2.00 4.24 -11.65
CA GLU A 209 -2.26 3.44 -10.43
C GLU A 209 -1.69 4.08 -9.16
N ASP A 210 -2.58 4.23 -8.17
CA ASP A 210 -2.30 4.68 -6.80
C ASP A 210 -1.02 4.07 -6.20
N VAL A 211 -0.38 4.85 -5.32
CA VAL A 211 0.67 4.33 -4.43
C VAL A 211 0.01 3.48 -3.35
N VAL A 212 0.24 2.16 -3.38
CA VAL A 212 -0.36 1.19 -2.44
C VAL A 212 0.69 0.53 -1.55
N ALA A 213 0.75 0.86 -0.25
CA ALA A 213 1.54 0.06 0.70
C ALA A 213 0.74 -1.17 1.12
N HIS A 214 1.18 -2.38 0.72
CA HIS A 214 0.58 -3.62 1.22
C HIS A 214 1.19 -4.07 2.55
N HIS A 215 2.49 -3.85 2.79
CA HIS A 215 3.18 -4.08 4.07
C HIS A 215 4.38 -3.12 4.17
N GLY A 216 4.37 -2.16 5.09
CA GLY A 216 5.48 -1.22 5.31
C GLY A 216 5.11 0.27 5.26
N ILE A 217 6.13 1.15 5.33
CA ILE A 217 5.99 2.61 5.34
C ILE A 217 6.28 3.17 3.95
N CYS A 218 5.28 3.74 3.28
CA CYS A 218 5.45 4.48 2.03
C CYS A 218 5.50 6.00 2.29
N ALA A 219 6.53 6.68 1.77
CA ALA A 219 6.63 8.13 1.73
C ALA A 219 6.72 8.58 0.27
N ALA A 220 5.58 8.84 -0.35
CA ALA A 220 5.52 9.26 -1.75
C ALA A 220 5.44 10.79 -1.88
N LYS A 221 6.18 11.35 -2.85
CA LYS A 221 5.79 12.59 -3.52
C LYS A 221 4.74 12.25 -4.58
N ALA A 222 3.60 11.74 -4.16
CA ALA A 222 2.51 11.39 -5.05
C ALA A 222 1.79 12.67 -5.54
N SER A 223 1.49 12.71 -6.83
CA SER A 223 0.43 13.56 -7.41
C SER A 223 -0.89 12.78 -7.50
N ASP A 224 -0.89 11.47 -7.31
CA ASP A 224 -2.01 10.53 -7.42
C ASP A 224 -2.56 10.08 -6.06
N GLY A 225 -3.55 9.18 -6.07
CA GLY A 225 -4.17 8.59 -4.88
C GLY A 225 -3.23 7.81 -3.96
N VAL A 226 -3.52 7.82 -2.66
CA VAL A 226 -2.71 7.20 -1.61
C VAL A 226 -3.50 6.10 -0.90
N ASN A 227 -3.03 4.86 -1.03
CA ASN A 227 -3.73 3.70 -0.48
C ASN A 227 -2.83 2.88 0.47
N SER A 228 -3.38 2.38 1.57
CA SER A 228 -2.70 1.44 2.47
C SER A 228 -3.60 0.24 2.75
N ARG A 229 -3.06 -0.98 2.64
CA ARG A 229 -3.77 -2.24 2.95
C ARG A 229 -3.32 -2.93 4.25
N HIS A 230 -2.05 -2.84 4.64
CA HIS A 230 -1.56 -3.26 5.97
C HIS A 230 -0.32 -2.44 6.39
N GLY A 231 -0.19 -1.21 5.88
CA GLY A 231 1.01 -0.37 6.04
C GLY A 231 0.72 1.06 6.50
N ILE A 232 1.73 1.92 6.43
CA ILE A 232 1.62 3.36 6.72
C ILE A 232 2.00 4.14 5.46
N CYS A 233 1.09 4.94 4.92
CA CYS A 233 1.38 5.81 3.79
C CYS A 233 1.36 7.29 4.20
N ALA A 234 2.33 8.06 3.72
CA ALA A 234 2.35 9.51 3.86
C ALA A 234 2.63 10.21 2.53
N ALA A 235 1.83 11.23 2.20
CA ALA A 235 2.00 12.03 0.99
C ALA A 235 1.86 13.53 1.25
N LYS A 236 2.35 14.36 0.32
CA LYS A 236 2.13 15.81 0.36
C LYS A 236 0.73 16.18 -0.17
N SER A 237 0.32 15.57 -1.26
CA SER A 237 -0.96 15.75 -1.94
C SER A 237 -1.45 14.38 -2.40
N ALA A 238 -2.76 14.22 -2.51
CA ALA A 238 -3.38 13.05 -3.10
C ALA A 238 -4.59 13.49 -3.93
N GLU A 239 -4.43 13.58 -5.25
CA GLU A 239 -5.52 14.02 -6.14
C GLU A 239 -6.66 13.00 -6.09
N ASP A 240 -6.36 11.69 -6.17
CA ASP A 240 -7.37 10.61 -6.14
C ASP A 240 -7.69 10.06 -4.72
N GLY A 241 -7.44 10.90 -3.69
CA GLY A 241 -7.91 10.66 -2.34
C GLY A 241 -7.05 9.72 -1.49
N LEU A 242 -7.44 9.58 -0.22
CA LEU A 242 -6.74 8.74 0.77
C LEU A 242 -7.58 7.52 1.16
N LYS A 243 -7.05 6.31 0.95
CA LYS A 243 -7.73 5.05 1.25
C LYS A 243 -6.90 4.22 2.23
N ALA A 244 -7.47 3.83 3.38
CA ALA A 244 -6.82 2.94 4.33
C ALA A 244 -7.70 1.72 4.64
N HIS A 245 -7.32 0.57 4.11
CA HIS A 245 -7.85 -0.74 4.46
C HIS A 245 -6.89 -1.33 5.49
N HIS A 246 -7.28 -1.60 6.74
CA HIS A 246 -6.40 -2.16 7.81
C HIS A 246 -5.03 -1.47 8.09
N GLY A 247 -4.71 -0.36 7.42
CA GLY A 247 -3.47 0.42 7.59
C GLY A 247 -3.71 1.88 7.96
N ILE A 248 -2.68 2.72 7.83
CA ILE A 248 -2.70 4.15 8.15
C ILE A 248 -2.33 4.97 6.90
N CYS A 249 -3.10 6.00 6.54
CA CYS A 249 -2.78 6.95 5.47
C CYS A 249 -2.80 8.38 5.99
N ALA A 250 -1.82 9.20 5.62
CA ALA A 250 -1.74 10.60 5.98
C ALA A 250 -1.34 11.50 4.80
N ALA A 251 -2.02 12.63 4.61
CA ALA A 251 -1.64 13.63 3.61
C ALA A 251 -1.81 15.06 4.10
N LYS A 252 -1.17 16.03 3.43
CA LYS A 252 -1.42 17.44 3.72
C LYS A 252 -2.70 17.94 3.03
N ALA A 253 -2.94 17.54 1.79
CA ALA A 253 -4.16 17.85 1.04
C ALA A 253 -4.63 16.60 0.30
N SER A 254 -5.95 16.49 0.13
CA SER A 254 -6.63 15.41 -0.60
C SER A 254 -7.75 16.02 -1.42
N ASP A 255 -7.83 15.74 -2.71
CA ASP A 255 -8.88 16.33 -3.54
C ASP A 255 -10.12 15.41 -3.56
N ASP A 256 -9.94 14.10 -3.80
CA ASP A 256 -11.01 13.07 -3.78
C ASP A 256 -11.25 12.41 -2.39
N GLY A 257 -11.12 13.19 -1.30
CA GLY A 257 -11.64 12.77 0.00
C GLY A 257 -10.83 11.71 0.77
N LEU A 258 -11.32 11.33 1.95
CA LEU A 258 -10.68 10.38 2.86
C LEU A 258 -11.58 9.19 3.17
N LYS A 259 -11.05 7.97 3.05
CA LYS A 259 -11.80 6.73 3.31
C LYS A 259 -11.02 5.68 4.10
N ALA A 260 -11.50 5.35 5.30
CA ALA A 260 -10.95 4.27 6.10
C ALA A 260 -11.91 3.06 6.23
N HIS A 261 -11.37 1.88 5.94
CA HIS A 261 -12.02 0.58 6.07
C HIS A 261 -11.19 -0.32 7.01
N HIS A 262 -11.54 -0.34 8.31
CA HIS A 262 -10.71 -0.95 9.38
C HIS A 262 -9.31 -0.32 9.57
N GLY A 263 -9.02 0.82 8.93
CA GLY A 263 -7.75 1.55 9.04
C GLY A 263 -7.92 2.97 9.61
N ILE A 264 -6.88 3.81 9.44
CA ILE A 264 -6.86 5.21 9.85
C ILE A 264 -6.49 6.10 8.66
N CYS A 265 -7.31 7.11 8.34
CA CYS A 265 -6.96 8.17 7.37
C CYS A 265 -6.89 9.53 8.05
N ALA A 266 -5.86 10.32 7.75
CA ALA A 266 -5.70 11.67 8.26
C ALA A 266 -5.28 12.67 7.17
N ALA A 267 -5.92 13.83 7.11
CA ALA A 267 -5.48 14.93 6.25
C ALA A 267 -5.54 16.28 6.95
N LYS A 268 -4.76 17.25 6.45
CA LYS A 268 -4.92 18.64 6.92
C LYS A 268 -6.08 19.34 6.20
N ALA A 269 -6.24 19.13 4.90
CA ALA A 269 -7.37 19.63 4.13
C ALA A 269 -7.88 18.53 3.20
N SER A 270 -9.18 18.52 2.96
CA SER A 270 -9.85 17.64 2.01
C SER A 270 -10.84 18.47 1.21
N ALA A 271 -10.82 18.42 -0.12
CA ALA A 271 -11.86 19.07 -0.91
C ALA A 271 -13.17 18.26 -0.84
N ASP A 272 -13.10 16.94 -1.04
CA ASP A 272 -14.25 16.03 -0.85
C ASP A 272 -14.33 15.48 0.61
N GLY A 273 -15.37 14.71 0.87
CA GLY A 273 -15.82 14.30 2.19
C GLY A 273 -14.95 13.27 2.91
N VAL A 274 -15.24 13.12 4.19
CA VAL A 274 -14.48 12.25 5.11
C VAL A 274 -15.35 11.08 5.57
N THR A 275 -15.02 9.88 5.13
CA THR A 275 -15.82 8.67 5.36
C THR A 275 -15.08 7.59 6.15
N SER A 276 -15.67 7.14 7.25
CA SER A 276 -15.19 5.98 8.01
C SER A 276 -16.23 4.85 8.03
N CYS A 277 -15.83 3.66 7.59
CA CYS A 277 -16.67 2.47 7.63
C CYS A 277 -16.53 1.68 8.93
N HIS A 278 -15.31 1.29 9.29
CA HIS A 278 -14.97 0.55 10.52
C HIS A 278 -13.64 1.04 11.12
N GLY A 279 -13.20 2.24 10.71
CA GLY A 279 -11.89 2.78 11.04
C GLY A 279 -11.99 4.16 11.67
N ILE A 280 -10.95 4.96 11.52
CA ILE A 280 -10.91 6.34 12.00
C ILE A 280 -10.52 7.24 10.83
N CYS A 281 -11.31 8.27 10.54
CA CYS A 281 -10.95 9.31 9.58
C CYS A 281 -10.93 10.67 10.25
N ALA A 282 -9.89 11.45 10.02
CA ALA A 282 -9.81 12.82 10.53
C ALA A 282 -9.28 13.79 9.48
N ALA A 283 -9.93 14.94 9.35
CA ALA A 283 -9.41 16.07 8.60
C ALA A 283 -9.40 17.32 9.49
N LYS A 284 -8.45 18.25 9.30
CA LYS A 284 -8.56 19.54 10.00
C LYS A 284 -9.66 20.42 9.38
N ALA A 285 -9.76 20.39 8.05
CA ALA A 285 -10.85 20.98 7.27
C ALA A 285 -11.24 19.99 6.16
N ALA A 286 -12.53 19.87 5.89
CA ALA A 286 -13.10 19.23 4.72
C ALA A 286 -14.11 20.22 4.11
N ASP A 287 -14.14 20.39 2.80
CA ASP A 287 -15.14 21.29 2.21
C ASP A 287 -16.49 20.54 2.20
N ASP A 288 -16.49 19.27 1.78
CA ASP A 288 -17.67 18.39 1.80
C ASP A 288 -17.86 17.62 3.14
N GLY A 289 -19.04 17.01 3.28
CA GLY A 289 -19.55 16.43 4.53
C GLY A 289 -18.81 15.19 5.06
N MET A 290 -19.15 14.79 6.30
CA MET A 290 -18.56 13.60 6.95
C MET A 290 -19.57 12.48 7.18
N THR A 291 -19.13 11.24 6.95
CA THR A 291 -19.95 10.05 7.23
C THR A 291 -19.22 9.00 8.07
N ALA A 292 -19.72 8.73 9.27
CA ALA A 292 -19.28 7.61 10.11
C ALA A 292 -20.33 6.48 10.09
N ARG A 293 -19.96 5.31 9.54
CA ARG A 293 -20.85 4.12 9.53
C ARG A 293 -20.74 3.29 10.79
N HIS A 294 -19.64 2.60 11.03
CA HIS A 294 -19.31 1.90 12.29
C HIS A 294 -17.94 2.36 12.84
N GLY A 295 -17.39 3.43 12.27
CA GLY A 295 -16.13 4.01 12.69
C GLY A 295 -16.30 5.42 13.26
N ILE A 296 -15.21 6.17 13.28
CA ILE A 296 -15.15 7.52 13.84
C ILE A 296 -14.72 8.50 12.75
N CYS A 297 -15.41 9.63 12.61
CA CYS A 297 -15.02 10.76 11.76
C CYS A 297 -14.86 12.04 12.58
N ALA A 298 -13.82 12.82 12.30
CA ALA A 298 -13.64 14.14 12.92
C ALA A 298 -13.04 15.19 11.97
N ALA A 299 -13.77 16.29 11.74
CA ALA A 299 -13.32 17.44 10.97
C ALA A 299 -14.11 18.71 11.29
N LYS A 300 -13.57 19.87 10.90
CA LYS A 300 -14.42 20.99 10.51
C LYS A 300 -14.86 20.69 9.08
N ALA A 301 -16.14 20.54 8.82
CA ALA A 301 -16.62 20.66 7.45
C ALA A 301 -17.65 21.75 7.33
N ASP A 302 -17.79 22.22 6.11
CA ASP A 302 -18.74 23.26 5.79
C ASP A 302 -20.10 22.58 5.48
N ASP A 303 -20.07 21.43 4.80
CA ASP A 303 -21.22 20.52 4.59
C ASP A 303 -21.57 19.60 5.79
N GLY A 304 -22.67 18.84 5.66
CA GLY A 304 -23.34 18.15 6.76
C GLY A 304 -22.66 16.88 7.30
N PHE A 305 -23.06 16.45 8.51
CA PHE A 305 -22.49 15.28 9.18
C PHE A 305 -23.50 14.17 9.46
N MET A 306 -23.14 12.93 9.12
CA MET A 306 -23.98 11.77 9.34
C MET A 306 -23.26 10.64 10.12
N ALA A 307 -23.77 10.31 11.30
CA ALA A 307 -23.42 9.09 12.03
C ALA A 307 -24.52 8.03 11.86
N ARG A 308 -24.21 6.91 11.19
CA ARG A 308 -25.16 5.79 11.04
C ARG A 308 -25.16 4.87 12.25
N HIS A 309 -24.06 4.21 12.57
CA HIS A 309 -23.79 3.45 13.80
C HIS A 309 -22.42 3.84 14.39
N GLY A 310 -21.81 4.92 13.87
CA GLY A 310 -20.49 5.39 14.23
C GLY A 310 -20.55 6.66 15.06
N ILE A 311 -19.43 7.36 15.13
CA ILE A 311 -19.29 8.60 15.89
C ILE A 311 -18.77 9.69 14.95
N CYS A 312 -19.47 10.82 14.87
CA CYS A 312 -19.00 12.04 14.20
C CYS A 312 -18.76 13.15 15.23
N ALA A 313 -17.58 13.77 15.21
CA ALA A 313 -17.26 14.92 16.04
C ALA A 313 -16.78 16.08 15.18
N ALA A 314 -17.50 17.20 15.19
CA ALA A 314 -17.18 18.35 14.37
C ALA A 314 -17.01 19.64 15.16
N LYS A 315 -16.30 20.61 14.56
CA LYS A 315 -16.23 21.95 15.15
C LYS A 315 -17.46 22.78 14.81
N ALA A 316 -17.89 22.79 13.57
CA ALA A 316 -19.08 23.48 13.07
C ALA A 316 -19.58 22.71 11.84
N SER A 317 -20.84 22.93 11.49
CA SER A 317 -21.54 22.42 10.29
C SER A 317 -22.40 23.57 9.80
N GLU A 318 -22.26 23.99 8.56
CA GLU A 318 -23.22 24.93 7.95
C GLU A 318 -24.50 24.17 7.58
N ASP A 319 -24.35 22.91 7.14
CA ASP A 319 -25.45 21.98 6.90
C ASP A 319 -25.83 21.13 8.13
N GLY A 320 -27.00 20.47 8.08
CA GLY A 320 -27.56 19.79 9.26
C GLY A 320 -26.76 18.58 9.80
N ILE A 321 -26.88 18.33 11.11
CA ILE A 321 -26.24 17.20 11.79
C ILE A 321 -27.23 16.05 12.03
N ASN A 322 -26.90 14.84 11.61
CA ASN A 322 -27.81 13.69 11.67
C ASN A 322 -27.22 12.43 12.31
N ALA A 323 -27.77 12.00 13.45
CA ALA A 323 -27.45 10.72 14.08
C ALA A 323 -28.58 9.71 13.87
N ARG A 324 -28.33 8.64 13.09
CA ARG A 324 -29.32 7.59 12.84
C ARG A 324 -29.40 6.56 13.96
N HIS A 325 -28.33 5.84 14.22
CA HIS A 325 -28.10 4.94 15.38
C HIS A 325 -26.70 5.20 15.99
N GLY A 326 -26.05 6.27 15.55
CA GLY A 326 -24.72 6.67 16.00
C GLY A 326 -24.78 7.88 16.92
N ILE A 327 -23.63 8.51 17.10
CA ILE A 327 -23.47 9.69 17.95
C ILE A 327 -22.86 10.83 17.11
N CYS A 328 -23.50 12.00 17.13
CA CYS A 328 -22.94 13.22 16.55
C CYS A 328 -22.72 14.28 17.63
N ALA A 329 -21.58 14.95 17.63
CA ALA A 329 -21.30 16.08 18.48
C ALA A 329 -20.70 17.25 17.70
N ALA A 330 -21.20 18.47 17.90
CA ALA A 330 -20.62 19.67 17.30
C ALA A 330 -20.59 20.88 18.25
N LYS A 331 -19.84 21.93 17.89
CA LYS A 331 -19.94 23.22 18.60
C LYS A 331 -21.12 24.04 18.08
N ALA A 332 -21.29 24.12 16.76
CA ALA A 332 -22.36 24.84 16.09
C ALA A 332 -22.96 23.95 14.99
N ALA A 333 -24.24 24.16 14.70
CA ALA A 333 -25.00 23.47 13.68
C ALA A 333 -26.03 24.46 13.13
N ASP A 334 -25.80 24.99 11.94
CA ASP A 334 -26.58 26.12 11.44
C ASP A 334 -27.94 25.61 10.94
N GLU A 335 -27.98 24.60 10.05
CA GLU A 335 -29.22 23.87 9.71
C GLU A 335 -29.72 22.86 10.78
N GLY A 336 -29.27 23.00 12.03
CA GLY A 336 -29.79 22.29 13.18
C GLY A 336 -29.42 20.81 13.28
N MET A 337 -30.06 20.10 14.22
CA MET A 337 -29.70 18.71 14.56
C MET A 337 -30.88 17.75 14.58
N THR A 338 -30.65 16.54 14.07
CA THR A 338 -31.64 15.45 14.08
C THR A 338 -31.06 14.14 14.63
N ALA A 339 -31.68 13.59 15.68
CA ALA A 339 -31.41 12.23 16.18
C ALA A 339 -32.61 11.32 15.89
N ARG A 340 -32.40 10.27 15.07
CA ARG A 340 -33.47 9.29 14.78
C ARG A 340 -33.57 8.21 15.83
N HIS A 341 -32.57 7.36 15.98
CA HIS A 341 -32.39 6.38 17.07
C HIS A 341 -30.99 6.55 17.71
N GLY A 342 -30.30 7.64 17.37
CA GLY A 342 -28.96 7.95 17.85
C GLY A 342 -28.98 9.10 18.85
N ILE A 343 -27.82 9.72 19.02
CA ILE A 343 -27.63 10.86 19.93
C ILE A 343 -26.98 12.01 19.17
N CYS A 344 -27.57 13.21 19.24
CA CYS A 344 -26.94 14.45 18.76
C CYS A 344 -26.73 15.42 19.92
N ALA A 345 -25.56 16.07 19.95
CA ALA A 345 -25.29 17.14 20.90
C ALA A 345 -24.58 18.32 20.22
N ALA A 346 -25.04 19.56 20.49
CA ALA A 346 -24.30 20.75 20.11
C ALA A 346 -24.29 21.82 21.19
N LYS A 347 -23.36 22.78 21.08
CA LYS A 347 -23.40 23.97 21.92
C LYS A 347 -24.44 24.97 21.40
N ALA A 348 -24.48 25.22 20.09
CA ALA A 348 -25.51 26.03 19.45
C ALA A 348 -26.13 25.28 18.27
N ALA A 349 -27.43 25.46 18.06
CA ALA A 349 -28.15 25.01 16.88
C ALA A 349 -29.09 26.14 16.43
N GLU A 350 -28.92 26.64 15.20
CA GLU A 350 -29.71 27.77 14.70
C GLU A 350 -31.10 27.25 14.30
N ASP A 351 -31.21 26.29 13.38
CA ASP A 351 -32.50 25.67 12.96
C ASP A 351 -33.04 24.58 13.91
N GLY A 352 -32.67 24.68 15.19
CA GLY A 352 -33.27 23.93 16.28
C GLY A 352 -32.86 22.45 16.36
N VAL A 353 -33.54 21.69 17.22
CA VAL A 353 -33.18 20.30 17.54
C VAL A 353 -34.37 19.34 17.49
N LYS A 354 -34.18 18.20 16.83
CA LYS A 354 -35.24 17.22 16.54
C LYS A 354 -34.84 15.81 16.96
N ALA A 355 -35.63 15.15 17.81
CA ALA A 355 -35.43 13.75 18.19
C ALA A 355 -36.66 12.90 17.84
N HIS A 356 -36.47 11.81 17.10
CA HIS A 356 -37.56 10.89 16.77
C HIS A 356 -37.72 9.78 17.80
N HIS A 357 -36.77 8.86 17.90
CA HIS A 357 -36.62 7.80 18.93
C HIS A 357 -35.23 7.87 19.57
N GLY A 358 -34.53 9.00 19.36
CA GLY A 358 -33.18 9.26 19.84
C GLY A 358 -33.15 10.36 20.88
N ILE A 359 -31.96 10.88 21.13
CA ILE A 359 -31.72 11.95 22.09
C ILE A 359 -31.04 13.12 21.39
N CYS A 360 -31.58 14.32 21.50
CA CYS A 360 -30.95 15.56 21.03
C CYS A 360 -30.75 16.53 22.19
N ALA A 361 -29.56 17.10 22.31
CA ALA A 361 -29.27 18.12 23.30
C ALA A 361 -28.55 19.32 22.69
N ALA A 362 -29.00 20.54 23.00
CA ALA A 362 -28.28 21.76 22.69
C ALA A 362 -28.06 22.61 23.95
N ARG A 363 -27.07 23.50 23.96
CA ARG A 363 -27.03 24.55 25.00
C ARG A 363 -27.94 25.71 24.60
N THR A 364 -27.89 26.15 23.34
CA THR A 364 -28.81 27.14 22.77
C THR A 364 -29.43 26.56 21.51
N ALA A 365 -30.74 26.73 21.34
CA ALA A 365 -31.48 26.41 20.13
C ALA A 365 -32.28 27.66 19.74
N GLU A 366 -31.99 28.26 18.60
CA GLU A 366 -32.70 29.49 18.18
C GLU A 366 -34.12 29.10 17.72
N ASP A 367 -34.21 28.11 16.83
CA ASP A 367 -35.49 27.54 16.41
C ASP A 367 -36.02 26.41 17.32
N GLY A 368 -37.27 26.03 17.05
CA GLY A 368 -38.06 25.13 17.90
C GLY A 368 -37.45 23.74 18.19
N ILE A 369 -37.76 23.24 19.38
CA ILE A 369 -37.32 21.93 19.91
C ILE A 369 -38.43 20.90 19.71
N LYS A 370 -38.15 19.79 19.01
CA LYS A 370 -39.18 18.80 18.65
C LYS A 370 -38.79 17.37 19.03
N ALA A 371 -39.57 16.71 19.89
CA ALA A 371 -39.44 15.30 20.19
C ALA A 371 -40.68 14.53 19.72
N LYS A 372 -40.50 13.40 19.01
CA LYS A 372 -41.60 12.44 18.78
C LYS A 372 -41.60 11.41 19.90
N HIS A 373 -41.07 10.20 19.69
CA HIS A 373 -40.84 9.16 20.69
C HIS A 373 -39.45 9.26 21.36
N GLY A 374 -38.82 10.43 21.32
CA GLY A 374 -37.45 10.67 21.75
C GLY A 374 -37.37 11.71 22.86
N ILE A 375 -36.14 12.14 23.14
CA ILE A 375 -35.87 13.16 24.15
C ILE A 375 -35.12 14.31 23.51
N CYS A 376 -35.64 15.53 23.62
CA CYS A 376 -34.93 16.75 23.28
C CYS A 376 -34.73 17.62 24.50
N ALA A 377 -33.56 18.23 24.64
CA ALA A 377 -33.31 19.22 25.68
C ALA A 377 -32.48 20.40 25.16
N ALA A 378 -32.81 21.60 25.61
CA ALA A 378 -31.92 22.75 25.49
C ALA A 378 -31.81 23.54 26.78
N LYS A 379 -30.65 24.16 27.04
CA LYS A 379 -30.55 25.07 28.19
C LYS A 379 -31.32 26.37 27.94
N ALA A 380 -31.30 26.90 26.73
CA ALA A 380 -32.08 28.05 26.31
C ALA A 380 -32.68 27.79 24.92
N ALA A 381 -33.92 28.21 24.72
CA ALA A 381 -34.60 28.18 23.42
C ALA A 381 -35.40 29.45 23.19
N ASP A 382 -35.39 29.96 21.95
CA ASP A 382 -36.09 31.21 21.62
C ASP A 382 -37.50 30.93 21.09
N GLU A 383 -37.70 29.80 20.42
CA GLU A 383 -38.98 29.35 19.88
C GLU A 383 -39.71 28.25 20.67
N CYS A 384 -40.84 27.78 20.13
CA CYS A 384 -41.73 26.81 20.74
C CYS A 384 -41.14 25.40 20.90
N MET A 385 -41.64 24.66 21.90
CA MET A 385 -41.31 23.25 22.13
C MET A 385 -42.50 22.35 21.82
N THR A 386 -42.26 21.24 21.14
CA THR A 386 -43.30 20.27 20.79
C THR A 386 -42.86 18.85 21.09
N ALA A 387 -43.69 18.11 21.82
CA ALA A 387 -43.46 16.69 22.13
C ALA A 387 -44.67 15.85 21.68
N ARG A 388 -44.44 14.76 20.95
CA ARG A 388 -45.48 13.80 20.52
C ARG A 388 -45.10 12.38 20.89
N HIS A 389 -45.46 11.99 22.11
CA HIS A 389 -45.10 10.72 22.77
C HIS A 389 -43.63 10.64 23.23
N GLY A 390 -43.04 11.78 23.58
CA GLY A 390 -41.64 11.94 23.99
C GLY A 390 -41.50 13.15 24.93
N ILE A 391 -40.28 13.63 25.14
CA ILE A 391 -39.97 14.64 26.15
C ILE A 391 -39.19 15.81 25.53
N CYS A 392 -39.60 17.05 25.80
CA CYS A 392 -38.90 18.27 25.37
C CYS A 392 -38.69 19.22 26.55
N ALA A 393 -37.44 19.40 26.99
CA ALA A 393 -37.15 20.30 28.12
C ALA A 393 -36.28 21.49 27.72
N ALA A 394 -36.75 22.72 27.94
CA ALA A 394 -35.91 23.92 27.85
C ALA A 394 -36.40 25.09 28.70
N ARG A 395 -35.48 26.02 28.96
CA ARG A 395 -35.82 27.34 29.50
C ARG A 395 -36.02 28.29 28.32
N LEU A 396 -37.20 28.90 28.21
CA LEU A 396 -37.46 29.86 27.14
C LEU A 396 -36.76 31.19 27.43
N ALA A 397 -36.17 31.81 26.41
CA ALA A 397 -35.51 33.11 26.55
C ALA A 397 -36.46 34.22 26.99
N ASN A 398 -37.77 34.06 26.76
CA ASN A 398 -38.83 35.04 27.09
C ASN A 398 -39.25 35.08 28.57
N GLY A 399 -38.46 34.50 29.49
CA GLY A 399 -38.67 34.64 30.94
C GLY A 399 -39.62 33.62 31.59
N ASP A 400 -40.24 32.75 30.80
CA ASP A 400 -41.00 31.63 31.33
C ASP A 400 -40.05 30.56 31.92
N GLY A 401 -40.46 29.94 33.03
CA GLY A 401 -39.72 28.85 33.69
C GLY A 401 -39.44 27.65 32.77
N ILE A 402 -38.75 26.63 33.30
CA ILE A 402 -38.50 25.39 32.55
C ILE A 402 -39.83 24.82 32.07
N LYS A 403 -39.99 24.62 30.75
CA LYS A 403 -41.10 23.91 30.14
C LYS A 403 -40.62 22.49 29.78
N VAL A 404 -41.41 21.47 30.08
CA VAL A 404 -41.10 20.03 29.93
C VAL A 404 -42.17 19.33 29.11
#